data_AF-A0AAE4I113-F1
#
_entry.id   AF-A0AAE4I113-F1
#
_cell.length_a   1.000
_cell.length_b   1.000
_cell.length_c   1.000
_cell.angle_alpha   90.00
_cell.angle_beta   90.00
_cell.angle_gamma   90.00
#
_symmetry.space_group_name_H-M   'P 1'
#
loop_
_entity.id
_entity.type
_entity.pdbx_description
1 polymer ?
#
loop_
_entity_poly.entity_id
_entity_poly.type
_entity_poly.pdbx_seq_one_letter_code
_entity_poly.pdbx_strand_id
1 'polypeptide(L)'
;MKKQIRQEDVSELLVSDEYFTKKHVALKFWQTLVAILGWISVFVPFIWLSIPSIFPNFAKKYSFYTYVEELQALKFLLLFLAISFLFILVFYICLTIWNNYRFNYLLQRKKLYDEEKLEKRKQLLEEAYTERFCTEEIRHTVKFYSVSEEQNFDKDFVKKLYKDNGVSL
;
A
#
# COMPACT_ATOMS: atom_id res chain seq x y z
N MET A 1 -24.28 17.36 -9.77
CA MET A 1 -23.59 17.72 -8.52
C MET A 1 -22.96 16.47 -7.93
N LYS A 2 -21.62 16.40 -7.83
CA LYS A 2 -20.93 15.31 -7.10
C LYS A 2 -21.24 15.50 -5.60
N LYS A 3 -21.90 14.52 -4.99
CA LYS A 3 -22.19 14.52 -3.55
C LYS A 3 -20.84 14.52 -2.81
N GLN A 4 -20.56 15.53 -2.01
CA GLN A 4 -19.38 15.55 -1.14
C GLN A 4 -19.59 14.46 -0.09
N ILE A 5 -18.87 13.35 -0.22
CA ILE A 5 -18.92 12.26 0.75
C ILE A 5 -18.06 12.71 1.93
N ARG A 6 -18.66 12.85 3.11
CA ARG A 6 -17.93 13.22 4.33
C ARG A 6 -17.18 11.98 4.82
N GLN A 7 -16.03 12.16 5.48
CA GLN A 7 -15.22 11.04 5.99
C GLN A 7 -16.03 10.10 6.91
N GLU A 8 -16.98 10.66 7.66
CA GLU A 8 -17.90 9.92 8.52
C GLU A 8 -18.79 8.95 7.71
N ASP A 9 -19.35 9.42 6.59
CA ASP A 9 -20.19 8.61 5.69
C ASP A 9 -19.34 7.50 4.99
N VAL A 10 -18.05 7.73 4.77
CA VAL A 10 -17.12 6.70 4.24
C VAL A 10 -16.79 5.63 5.29
N SER A 11 -16.70 6.02 6.56
CA SER A 11 -16.35 5.10 7.65
C SER A 11 -17.42 4.05 7.94
N GLU A 12 -18.71 4.38 7.70
CA GLU A 12 -19.82 3.41 7.78
C GLU A 12 -19.86 2.43 6.59
N LEU A 13 -19.35 2.83 5.42
CA LEU A 13 -19.29 1.99 4.22
C LEU A 13 -18.12 1.01 4.23
N LEU A 14 -17.09 1.29 5.01
CA LEU A 14 -15.94 0.40 5.19
C LEU A 14 -16.23 -0.56 6.34
N VAL A 15 -15.98 -1.86 6.11
CA VAL A 15 -16.04 -2.87 7.18
C VAL A 15 -15.08 -2.43 8.30
N SER A 16 -15.65 -1.95 9.40
CA SER A 16 -14.88 -1.50 10.56
C SER A 16 -14.74 -2.68 11.53
N ASP A 17 -13.50 -3.10 11.74
CA ASP A 17 -13.16 -4.14 12.71
C ASP A 17 -12.82 -3.48 14.06
N GLU A 18 -13.56 -3.87 15.09
CA GLU A 18 -13.40 -3.38 16.46
C GLU A 18 -11.97 -3.56 17.00
N TYR A 19 -11.24 -4.58 16.53
CA TYR A 19 -9.85 -4.85 16.88
C TYR A 19 -8.92 -3.66 16.52
N PHE A 20 -9.18 -2.95 15.43
CA PHE A 20 -8.31 -1.84 15.00
C PHE A 20 -8.73 -0.48 15.59
N THR A 21 -9.88 -0.39 16.27
CA THR A 21 -10.37 0.86 16.87
C THR A 21 -9.65 1.21 18.19
N LYS A 22 -9.56 2.49 18.55
CA LYS A 22 -8.81 2.93 19.75
C LYS A 22 -9.42 2.49 21.10
N LYS A 23 -10.71 2.16 21.17
CA LYS A 23 -11.41 1.96 22.46
C LYS A 23 -11.31 0.55 23.03
N HIS A 24 -11.22 -0.50 22.21
CA HIS A 24 -11.41 -1.89 22.67
C HIS A 24 -10.11 -2.61 23.06
N VAL A 25 -9.36 -2.09 24.03
CA VAL A 25 -8.04 -2.65 24.42
C VAL A 25 -8.13 -4.09 24.93
N ALA A 26 -9.16 -4.42 25.73
CA ALA A 26 -9.34 -5.77 26.25
C ALA A 26 -9.67 -6.79 25.14
N LEU A 27 -10.53 -6.41 24.19
CA LEU A 27 -10.88 -7.25 23.03
C LEU A 27 -9.64 -7.55 22.20
N LYS A 28 -8.79 -6.54 21.97
CA LYS A 28 -7.52 -6.72 21.26
C LYS A 28 -6.64 -7.74 21.94
N PHE A 29 -6.43 -7.61 23.25
CA PHE A 29 -5.59 -8.54 23.99
C PHE A 29 -6.10 -9.98 23.85
N TRP A 30 -7.40 -10.20 24.02
CA TRP A 30 -8.00 -11.54 23.89
C TRP A 30 -7.91 -12.10 22.48
N GLN A 31 -8.23 -11.31 21.45
CA GLN A 31 -8.13 -11.74 20.07
C GLN A 31 -6.69 -12.06 19.67
N THR A 32 -5.73 -11.24 20.10
CA THR A 32 -4.30 -11.51 19.90
C THR A 32 -3.84 -12.77 20.63
N LEU A 33 -4.25 -12.96 21.88
CA LEU A 33 -3.93 -14.16 22.65
C LEU A 33 -4.46 -15.42 21.97
N VAL A 34 -5.73 -15.41 21.57
CA VAL A 34 -6.37 -16.53 20.86
C VAL A 34 -5.68 -16.80 19.53
N ALA A 35 -5.32 -15.75 18.78
CA ALA A 35 -4.57 -15.91 17.53
C ALA A 35 -3.19 -16.55 17.77
N ILE A 36 -2.44 -16.10 18.78
CA ILE A 36 -1.15 -16.67 19.15
C ILE A 36 -1.31 -18.15 19.56
N LEU A 37 -2.29 -18.47 20.41
CA LEU A 37 -2.56 -19.84 20.84
C LEU A 37 -2.96 -20.74 19.66
N GLY A 38 -3.77 -20.23 18.74
CA GLY A 38 -4.12 -20.92 17.50
C GLY A 38 -2.89 -21.26 16.67
N TRP A 39 -1.99 -20.30 16.48
CA TRP A 39 -0.73 -20.54 15.77
C TRP A 39 0.18 -21.53 16.50
N ILE A 40 0.31 -21.43 17.82
CA ILE A 40 1.06 -22.40 18.62
C ILE A 40 0.48 -23.81 18.40
N SER A 41 -0.83 -23.96 18.46
CA SER A 41 -1.50 -25.24 18.23
C SER A 41 -1.22 -25.80 16.83
N VAL A 42 -1.09 -24.95 15.82
CA VAL A 42 -0.72 -25.37 14.45
C VAL A 42 0.73 -25.82 14.39
N PHE A 43 1.67 -25.10 15.02
CA PHE A 43 3.10 -25.40 14.92
C PHE A 43 3.58 -26.55 15.82
N VAL A 44 2.96 -26.75 16.98
CA VAL A 44 3.37 -27.75 17.98
C VAL A 44 3.53 -29.16 17.38
N PRO A 45 2.57 -29.71 16.59
CA PRO A 45 2.73 -31.04 16.00
C PRO A 45 3.94 -31.14 15.07
N PHE A 46 4.21 -30.11 14.26
CA PHE A 46 5.36 -30.10 13.35
C PHE A 46 6.68 -30.04 14.11
N ILE A 47 6.77 -29.20 15.15
CA ILE A 47 7.96 -29.08 15.98
C ILE A 47 8.22 -30.41 16.70
N TRP A 48 7.18 -30.98 17.33
CA TRP A 48 7.27 -32.25 18.06
C TRP A 48 7.82 -33.38 17.19
N LEU A 49 7.27 -33.54 15.99
CA LEU A 49 7.68 -34.59 15.06
C LEU A 49 9.04 -34.32 14.38
N SER A 50 9.45 -33.05 14.28
CA SER A 50 10.73 -32.67 13.68
C SER A 50 11.92 -32.85 14.62
N ILE A 51 11.73 -32.71 15.94
CA ILE A 51 12.82 -32.78 16.93
C ILE A 51 13.63 -34.09 16.84
N PRO A 52 13.02 -35.29 16.79
CA PRO A 52 13.78 -36.54 16.65
C PRO A 52 14.54 -36.65 15.32
N SER A 53 14.02 -36.04 14.26
CA SER A 53 14.66 -36.06 12.93
C SER A 53 15.83 -35.08 12.81
N ILE A 54 15.76 -33.92 13.46
CA ILE A 54 16.78 -32.86 13.35
C ILE A 54 17.82 -32.98 14.48
N PHE A 55 17.39 -33.37 15.68
CA PHE A 55 18.22 -33.42 16.90
C PHE A 55 18.14 -34.80 17.59
N PRO A 56 18.68 -35.87 16.98
CA PRO A 56 18.51 -37.23 17.48
C PRO A 56 19.10 -37.46 18.88
N ASN A 57 20.23 -36.82 19.20
CA ASN A 57 20.87 -36.92 20.52
C ASN A 57 20.03 -36.25 21.62
N PHE A 58 19.38 -35.13 21.31
CA PHE A 58 18.48 -34.44 22.23
C PHE A 58 17.21 -35.26 22.45
N ALA A 59 16.61 -35.76 21.37
CA ALA A 59 15.42 -36.59 21.43
C ALA A 59 15.64 -37.85 22.29
N LYS A 60 16.78 -38.53 22.12
CA LYS A 60 17.15 -39.70 22.93
C LYS A 60 17.34 -39.34 24.42
N LYS A 61 17.90 -38.16 24.72
CA LYS A 61 18.14 -37.70 26.10
C LYS A 61 16.84 -37.36 26.84
N TYR A 62 15.86 -36.78 26.14
CA TYR A 62 14.58 -36.35 26.71
C TYR A 62 13.42 -37.30 26.38
N SER A 63 13.72 -38.50 25.90
CA SER A 63 12.72 -39.54 25.58
C SER A 63 11.63 -39.09 24.60
N PHE A 64 11.98 -38.24 23.64
CA PHE A 64 11.11 -37.95 22.49
C PHE A 64 11.18 -39.14 21.53
N TYR A 65 10.13 -39.95 21.52
CA TYR A 65 9.97 -41.06 20.58
C TYR A 65 8.93 -40.67 19.53
N THR A 66 9.23 -41.03 18.28
CA THR A 66 8.30 -40.92 17.16
C THR A 66 8.24 -42.25 16.43
N TYR A 67 7.06 -42.60 15.96
CA TYR A 67 6.86 -43.80 15.17
C TYR A 67 7.34 -43.56 13.73
N VAL A 68 7.75 -44.63 13.05
CA VAL A 68 8.28 -44.53 11.68
C VAL A 68 7.19 -44.03 10.73
N GLU A 69 5.94 -44.43 10.96
CA GLU A 69 4.75 -44.02 10.23
C GLU A 69 4.51 -42.51 10.33
N GLU A 70 4.72 -41.92 11.52
CA GLU A 70 4.55 -40.48 11.75
C GLU A 70 5.58 -39.65 10.99
N LEU A 71 6.83 -40.10 10.97
CA LEU A 71 7.90 -39.45 10.21
C LEU A 71 7.66 -39.56 8.69
N GLN A 72 7.11 -40.67 8.22
CA GLN A 72 6.74 -40.85 6.82
C GLN A 72 5.58 -39.93 6.43
N ALA A 73 4.55 -39.84 7.26
CA ALA A 73 3.42 -38.93 7.05
C ALA A 73 3.87 -37.46 7.03
N LEU A 74 4.76 -37.06 7.95
CA LEU A 74 5.32 -35.71 7.97
C LEU A 74 6.12 -35.40 6.70
N LYS A 75 6.96 -36.32 6.23
CA LYS A 75 7.71 -36.14 4.97
C LYS A 75 6.79 -35.98 3.77
N PHE A 76 5.74 -36.80 3.68
CA PHE A 76 4.73 -36.68 2.63
C PHE A 76 4.01 -35.32 2.68
N LEU A 77 3.58 -34.89 3.87
CA LEU A 77 2.92 -33.61 4.07
C LEU A 77 3.83 -32.43 3.70
N LEU A 78 5.10 -32.45 4.13
CA LEU A 78 6.06 -31.41 3.78
C LEU A 78 6.32 -31.35 2.27
N LEU A 79 6.44 -32.50 1.60
CA LEU A 79 6.59 -32.55 0.15
C LEU A 79 5.35 -31.96 -0.56
N PHE A 80 4.15 -32.34 -0.12
CA PHE A 80 2.90 -31.81 -0.64
C PHE A 80 2.80 -30.28 -0.47
N LEU A 81 3.13 -29.77 0.72
CA LEU A 81 3.13 -28.33 1.02
C LEU A 81 4.18 -27.58 0.19
N ALA A 82 5.38 -28.15 0.00
CA ALA A 82 6.43 -27.54 -0.81
C ALA A 82 6.01 -27.41 -2.29
N ILE A 83 5.40 -28.46 -2.86
CA ILE A 83 4.88 -28.43 -4.23
C ILE A 83 3.74 -27.40 -4.35
N SER A 84 2.81 -27.40 -3.39
CA SER A 84 1.71 -26.43 -3.34
C SER A 84 2.22 -24.99 -3.26
N PHE A 85 3.22 -24.73 -2.42
CA PHE A 85 3.85 -23.43 -2.29
C PHE A 85 4.50 -22.98 -3.61
N LEU A 86 5.25 -23.87 -4.28
CA LEU A 86 5.86 -23.57 -5.57
C LEU A 86 4.81 -23.24 -6.64
N PHE A 87 3.72 -23.99 -6.68
CA PHE A 87 2.61 -23.73 -7.59
C PHE A 87 1.97 -22.35 -7.35
N ILE A 88 1.67 -22.02 -6.08
CA ILE A 88 1.13 -20.72 -5.69
C ILE A 88 2.10 -19.60 -6.05
N LEU A 89 3.39 -19.78 -5.80
CA LEU A 89 4.43 -18.79 -6.08
C LEU A 89 4.52 -18.49 -7.58
N VAL A 90 4.57 -19.52 -8.42
CA VAL A 90 4.59 -19.35 -9.88
C VAL A 90 3.31 -18.66 -10.35
N PHE A 91 2.15 -19.11 -9.87
CA PHE A 91 0.87 -18.50 -10.22
C PHE A 91 0.80 -17.02 -9.83
N TYR A 92 1.27 -16.68 -8.63
CA TYR A 92 1.31 -15.30 -8.13
C TYR A 92 2.22 -14.41 -8.98
N ILE A 93 3.40 -14.92 -9.37
CA ILE A 93 4.32 -14.20 -10.27
C ILE A 93 3.66 -13.97 -11.63
N CYS A 94 3.03 -15.00 -12.22
CA CYS A 94 2.32 -14.88 -13.49
C CYS A 94 1.19 -13.84 -13.42
N LEU A 95 0.38 -13.88 -12.36
CA LEU A 95 -0.68 -12.89 -12.16
C LEU A 95 -0.12 -11.48 -11.98
N THR A 96 0.98 -11.32 -11.26
CA THR A 96 1.63 -10.01 -11.05
C THR A 96 2.14 -9.44 -12.35
N ILE A 97 2.82 -10.25 -13.17
CA ILE A 97 3.29 -9.85 -14.50
C ILE A 97 2.09 -9.46 -15.38
N TRP A 98 1.05 -10.29 -15.40
CA TRP A 98 -0.15 -10.03 -16.20
C TRP A 98 -0.88 -8.77 -15.77
N ASN A 99 -0.99 -8.53 -14.46
CA ASN A 99 -1.60 -7.34 -13.90
C ASN A 99 -0.79 -6.08 -14.24
N ASN A 100 0.53 -6.13 -14.12
CA ASN A 100 1.41 -5.00 -14.47
C ASN A 100 1.36 -4.71 -15.97
N TYR A 101 1.35 -5.74 -16.81
CA TYR A 101 1.14 -5.60 -18.24
C TYR A 101 -0.21 -4.92 -18.51
N ARG A 102 -1.30 -5.46 -17.95
CA ARG A 102 -2.64 -4.89 -18.11
C ARG A 102 -2.71 -3.43 -17.66
N PHE A 103 -2.07 -3.09 -16.55
CA PHE A 103 -2.01 -1.74 -16.02
C PHE A 103 -1.30 -0.76 -16.96
N ASN A 104 -0.09 -1.11 -17.41
CA ASN A 104 0.70 -0.25 -18.30
C ASN A 104 0.07 -0.10 -19.69
N TYR A 105 -0.48 -1.19 -20.25
CA TYR A 105 -0.98 -1.19 -21.63
C TYR A 105 -2.44 -0.73 -21.76
N LEU A 106 -3.31 -1.01 -20.76
CA LEU A 106 -4.74 -0.68 -20.85
C LEU A 106 -5.15 0.50 -19.96
N LEU A 107 -4.57 0.65 -18.77
CA LEU A 107 -5.04 1.65 -17.78
C LEU A 107 -4.29 2.98 -17.90
N GLN A 108 -2.97 2.97 -18.12
CA GLN A 108 -2.17 4.20 -18.27
C GLN A 108 -2.37 4.94 -19.59
N ARG A 109 -2.80 4.27 -20.68
CA ARG A 109 -2.99 4.95 -21.98
C ARG A 109 -4.11 5.97 -22.01
N LYS A 110 -5.00 5.97 -21.01
CA LYS A 110 -6.06 6.98 -20.93
C LYS A 110 -5.51 8.20 -20.18
N LYS A 111 -4.86 9.12 -20.92
CA LYS A 111 -4.58 10.47 -20.40
C LYS A 111 -5.91 11.04 -19.88
N LEU A 112 -6.04 11.14 -18.56
CA LEU A 112 -7.27 11.60 -17.90
C LEU A 112 -7.42 13.13 -18.00
N TYR A 113 -6.36 13.81 -18.42
CA TYR A 113 -6.30 15.25 -18.61
C TYR A 113 -5.88 15.55 -20.05
N ASP A 114 -6.35 16.70 -20.54
CA ASP A 114 -5.98 17.27 -21.82
C ASP A 114 -4.58 17.90 -21.70
N GLU A 115 -3.61 17.38 -22.46
CA GLU A 115 -2.22 17.82 -22.42
C GLU A 115 -2.04 19.23 -22.98
N GLU A 116 -2.74 19.57 -24.06
CA GLU A 116 -2.67 20.92 -24.65
C GLU A 116 -3.19 21.95 -23.64
N LYS A 117 -4.30 21.60 -22.99
CA LYS A 117 -4.90 22.42 -21.93
C LYS A 117 -3.97 22.59 -20.74
N LEU A 118 -3.27 21.52 -20.32
CA LEU A 118 -2.32 21.57 -19.21
C LEU A 118 -1.12 22.45 -19.54
N GLU A 119 -0.56 22.31 -20.74
CA GLU A 119 0.63 23.06 -21.15
C GLU A 119 0.31 24.56 -21.28
N LYS A 120 -0.84 24.90 -21.85
CA LYS A 120 -1.33 26.29 -21.89
C LYS A 120 -1.51 26.87 -20.48
N ARG A 121 -2.02 26.08 -19.52
CA ARG A 121 -2.14 26.52 -18.11
C ARG A 121 -0.78 26.77 -17.44
N LYS A 122 0.23 25.96 -17.74
CA LYS A 122 1.59 26.17 -17.21
C LYS A 122 2.20 27.45 -17.78
N GLN A 123 2.08 27.66 -19.08
CA GLN A 123 2.59 28.88 -19.74
C GLN A 123 1.96 30.14 -19.16
N LEU A 124 0.63 30.16 -19.00
CA LEU A 124 -0.08 31.30 -18.40
C LEU A 124 0.34 31.58 -16.96
N LEU A 125 0.55 30.53 -16.16
CA LEU A 125 1.07 30.69 -14.80
C LEU A 125 2.49 31.24 -14.84
N GLU A 126 3.37 30.68 -15.66
CA GLU A 126 4.77 31.09 -15.69
C GLU A 126 4.93 32.54 -16.15
N GLU A 127 4.14 32.97 -17.14
CA GLU A 127 4.09 34.37 -17.58
C GLU A 127 3.65 35.30 -16.45
N ALA A 128 2.52 34.98 -15.80
CA ALA A 128 1.98 35.80 -14.71
C ALA A 128 2.88 35.82 -13.46
N TYR A 129 3.63 34.74 -13.20
CA TYR A 129 4.61 34.67 -12.12
C TYR A 129 5.88 35.43 -12.48
N THR A 130 6.32 35.38 -13.74
CA THR A 130 7.49 36.12 -14.22
C THR A 130 7.27 37.63 -14.13
N GLU A 131 6.07 38.10 -14.49
CA GLU A 131 5.67 39.50 -14.35
C GLU A 131 5.70 39.97 -12.88
N ARG A 132 5.21 39.15 -11.94
CA ARG A 132 5.09 39.53 -10.52
C ARG A 132 6.36 39.32 -9.71
N PHE A 133 7.08 38.22 -9.95
CA PHE A 133 8.14 37.72 -9.07
C PHE A 133 9.50 37.53 -9.77
N CYS A 134 9.65 38.07 -10.98
CA CYS A 134 10.81 37.87 -11.85
C CYS A 134 10.89 36.46 -12.43
N THR A 135 11.84 36.25 -13.34
CA THR A 135 12.05 34.98 -14.08
C THR A 135 12.36 33.80 -13.15
N GLU A 136 11.97 32.60 -13.59
CA GLU A 136 12.19 31.35 -12.86
C GLU A 136 13.64 31.18 -12.37
N GLU A 137 14.61 31.49 -13.23
CA GLU A 137 16.04 31.38 -12.92
C GLU A 137 16.43 32.20 -11.68
N ILE A 138 15.92 33.42 -11.57
CA ILE A 138 16.19 34.31 -10.43
C ILE A 138 15.48 33.77 -9.17
N ARG A 139 14.23 33.34 -9.31
CA ARG A 139 13.44 32.78 -8.19
C ARG A 139 14.10 31.54 -7.59
N HIS A 140 14.73 30.71 -8.41
CA HIS A 140 15.40 29.48 -7.96
C HIS A 140 16.80 29.72 -7.40
N THR A 141 17.41 30.87 -7.70
CA THR A 141 18.78 31.21 -7.27
C THR A 141 18.81 31.95 -5.94
N VAL A 142 17.80 32.79 -5.68
CA VAL A 142 17.78 33.68 -4.51
C VAL A 142 17.25 32.96 -3.26
N LYS A 143 17.96 33.09 -2.13
CA LYS A 143 17.59 32.44 -0.85
C LYS A 143 16.55 33.22 -0.04
N PHE A 144 16.47 34.54 -0.23
CA PHE A 144 15.57 35.42 0.50
C PHE A 144 14.90 36.41 -0.46
N TYR A 145 13.58 36.38 -0.51
CA TYR A 145 12.76 37.26 -1.34
C TYR A 145 11.71 37.93 -0.45
N SER A 146 11.57 39.25 -0.56
CA SER A 146 10.55 40.02 0.14
C SER A 146 9.40 40.31 -0.81
N VAL A 147 8.20 39.85 -0.46
CA VAL A 147 6.98 40.06 -1.27
C VAL A 147 6.30 41.33 -0.80
N SER A 148 6.04 42.28 -1.69
CA SER A 148 5.24 43.47 -1.38
C SER A 148 3.75 43.12 -1.32
N GLU A 149 2.95 43.92 -0.63
CA GLU A 149 1.50 43.68 -0.51
C GLU A 149 0.80 43.64 -1.89
N GLU A 150 1.29 44.45 -2.84
CA GLU A 150 0.77 44.52 -4.22
C GLU A 150 1.05 43.25 -5.04
N GLN A 151 2.10 42.51 -4.70
CA GLN A 151 2.46 41.25 -5.36
C GLN A 151 1.64 40.06 -4.86
N ASN A 152 0.88 40.22 -3.77
CA ASN A 152 0.11 39.14 -3.17
C ASN A 152 -1.05 38.69 -4.07
N PHE A 153 -1.43 37.42 -3.99
CA PHE A 153 -2.48 36.84 -4.83
C PHE A 153 -3.88 37.12 -4.25
N ASP A 154 -4.82 37.48 -5.13
CA ASP A 154 -6.25 37.46 -4.80
C ASP A 154 -6.76 36.01 -4.69
N LYS A 155 -7.82 35.77 -3.91
CA LYS A 155 -8.36 34.44 -3.60
C LYS A 155 -8.66 33.59 -4.84
N ASP A 156 -9.12 34.23 -5.92
CA ASP A 156 -9.51 33.57 -7.17
C ASP A 156 -8.53 33.82 -8.33
N PHE A 157 -7.32 34.31 -8.06
CA PHE A 157 -6.35 34.72 -9.08
C PHE A 157 -6.16 33.69 -10.19
N VAL A 158 -5.81 32.44 -9.84
CA VAL A 158 -5.55 31.36 -10.81
C VAL A 158 -6.80 31.01 -11.62
N LYS A 159 -7.97 31.02 -10.98
CA LYS A 159 -9.24 30.70 -11.62
C LYS A 159 -9.67 31.79 -12.61
N LYS A 160 -9.43 33.07 -12.27
CA LYS A 160 -9.66 34.22 -13.16
C LYS A 160 -8.70 34.16 -14.35
N LEU A 161 -7.40 34.03 -14.09
CA LEU A 161 -6.35 33.90 -15.12
C LEU A 161 -6.69 32.84 -16.18
N TYR A 162 -7.12 31.67 -15.73
CA TYR A 162 -7.52 30.60 -16.63
C TYR A 162 -8.82 30.87 -17.36
N LYS A 163 -9.82 31.49 -16.71
CA LYS A 163 -11.10 31.84 -17.35
C LYS A 163 -10.90 32.89 -18.44
N ASP A 164 -10.09 33.92 -18.17
CA ASP A 164 -9.84 35.04 -19.08
C ASP A 164 -9.09 34.60 -20.34
N ASN A 165 -8.27 33.54 -20.23
CA ASN A 165 -7.53 32.94 -21.34
C ASN A 165 -8.22 31.72 -21.98
N GLY A 166 -9.47 31.45 -21.61
CA GLY A 166 -10.30 30.38 -22.20
C GLY A 166 -9.92 28.95 -21.78
N VAL A 167 -9.24 28.78 -20.65
CA VAL A 167 -8.67 27.50 -20.17
C VAL A 167 -9.23 27.10 -18.79
N SER A 168 -10.56 27.09 -18.64
CA SER A 168 -11.28 26.80 -17.37
C SER A 168 -10.77 25.55 -16.64
N LEU A 169 -10.73 25.54 -15.30
CA LEU A 169 -10.30 24.41 -14.45
C LEU A 169 -11.01 23.09 -14.77
#